data_AF-A0A7V2JQN4-F1
#
_entry.id   AF-A0A7V2JQN4-F1
#
_cell.length_a   1.000
_cell.length_b   1.000
_cell.length_c   1.000
_cell.angle_alpha   90.00
_cell.angle_beta   90.00
_cell.angle_gamma   90.00
#
_symmetry.space_group_name_H-M   'P 1'
#
loop_
_entity.id
_entity.type
_entity.pdbx_description
1 polymer ?
#
loop_
_entity_poly.entity_id
_entity_poly.type
_entity_poly.pdbx_seq_one_letter_code
_entity_poly.pdbx_strand_id
1 'polypeptide(L)' 'MSDNNRAAAIFLMGPTAMGKTRLAMALYDRFPVDIVNVDSSQVYRGMDIGTAKPDREELVRVPHRL' A
#
# COMPACT_ATOMS: atom_id res chain seq x y z
N MET A 1 6.18 29.35 18.15
CA MET A 1 5.35 28.26 17.61
C MET A 1 6.23 27.50 16.64
N SER A 2 6.63 26.28 16.95
CA SER A 2 7.48 25.49 16.05
C SER A 2 6.64 25.03 14.86
N ASP A 3 6.99 25.47 13.66
CA ASP A 3 6.42 24.94 12.42
C ASP A 3 6.64 23.43 12.37
N ASN A 4 5.57 22.67 12.59
CA ASN A 4 5.60 21.22 12.50
C ASN A 4 5.46 20.83 11.02
N ASN A 5 6.47 21.18 10.22
CA ASN A 5 6.56 20.91 8.79
C ASN A 5 6.95 19.44 8.50
N ARG A 6 6.30 18.49 9.18
CA ARG A 6 6.51 17.06 8.93
C ARG A 6 5.53 16.58 7.89
N ALA A 7 6.01 15.81 6.92
CA ALA A 7 5.15 15.10 5.98
C ALA A 7 4.16 14.22 6.74
N ALA A 8 2.88 14.31 6.40
CA ALA A 8 1.84 13.47 6.98
C ALA A 8 2.00 12.04 6.46
N ALA A 9 1.85 11.06 7.35
CA ALA A 9 1.92 9.64 7.02
C ALA A 9 0.77 8.88 7.68
N ILE A 10 0.24 7.88 6.97
CA ILE A 10 -0.84 7.00 7.45
C ILE A 10 -0.28 5.58 7.50
N PHE A 11 -0.48 4.90 8.63
CA PHE A 11 -0.08 3.52 8.82
C PHE A 11 -1.31 2.64 8.79
N LEU A 12 -1.45 1.84 7.73
CA LEU A 12 -2.59 0.94 7.56
C LEU A 12 -2.20 -0.49 7.96
N MET A 13 -2.46 -0.83 9.23
CA MET A 13 -2.05 -2.10 9.84
C MET A 13 -3.20 -3.09 10.04
N GLY A 14 -2.87 -4.36 10.24
CA GLY A 14 -3.79 -5.41 10.66
C GLY A 14 -3.52 -6.78 10.01
N PRO A 15 -4.19 -7.87 10.44
CA PRO A 15 -4.03 -9.22 9.88
C PRO A 15 -4.12 -9.33 8.35
N THR A 16 -3.52 -10.40 7.83
CA THR A 16 -3.67 -10.82 6.43
C THR A 16 -5.15 -11.08 6.10
N ALA A 17 -5.54 -10.88 4.84
CA ALA A 17 -6.90 -11.08 4.32
C ALA A 17 -8.00 -10.14 4.89
N MET A 18 -7.67 -9.12 5.68
CA MET A 18 -8.66 -8.14 6.19
C MET A 18 -9.03 -7.03 5.21
N GLY A 19 -8.56 -7.09 3.97
CA GLY A 19 -8.87 -6.08 2.95
C GLY A 19 -8.05 -4.79 3.01
N LYS A 20 -6.89 -4.78 3.68
CA LYS A 20 -6.01 -3.60 3.78
C LYS A 20 -5.63 -3.03 2.41
N THR A 21 -5.23 -3.88 1.47
CA THR A 21 -4.89 -3.49 0.09
C THR A 21 -6.06 -2.78 -0.59
N ARG A 22 -7.29 -3.30 -0.46
CA ARG A 22 -8.50 -2.67 -1.01
C ARG A 22 -8.74 -1.29 -0.41
N LEU A 23 -8.57 -1.14 0.90
CA LEU A 23 -8.71 0.15 1.57
C LEU A 23 -7.60 1.14 1.14
N ALA A 24 -6.36 0.68 1.00
CA ALA A 24 -5.25 1.50 0.54
C ALA A 24 -5.51 2.05 -0.87
N MET A 25 -6.01 1.22 -1.79
CA MET A 25 -6.40 1.66 -3.14
C MET A 25 -7.56 2.67 -3.11
N ALA A 26 -8.56 2.47 -2.25
CA ALA A 26 -9.66 3.42 -2.11
C ALA A 26 -9.20 4.78 -1.54
N LEU A 27 -8.17 4.79 -0.68
CA LEU A 27 -7.55 6.02 -0.20
C LEU A 27 -6.77 6.73 -1.31
N TYR A 28 -6.02 5.97 -2.13
CA TYR A 28 -5.32 6.51 -3.30
C TYR A 28 -6.27 7.19 -4.29
N ASP A 29 -7.42 6.58 -4.56
CA ASP A 29 -8.42 7.15 -5.47
C ASP A 29 -9.06 8.44 -4.92
N ARG A 30 -9.00 8.68 -3.60
CA ARG A 30 -9.69 9.80 -2.94
C ARG A 30 -8.75 10.92 -2.47
N PHE A 31 -7.47 10.63 -2.27
CA PHE A 31 -6.51 11.56 -1.69
C PHE A 31 -5.19 11.53 -2.47
N PRO A 32 -4.43 12.64 -2.49
CA PRO A 32 -3.12 12.70 -3.11
C PRO A 32 -2.08 12.00 -2.23
N VAL A 33 -2.16 10.67 -2.14
CA VAL A 33 -1.28 9.82 -1.32
C VAL A 33 -0.54 8.81 -2.20
N ASP A 34 0.69 8.50 -1.83
CA ASP A 34 1.43 7.37 -2.39
C ASP A 34 1.29 6.15 -1.48
N ILE A 35 1.28 4.95 -2.08
CA ILE A 35 1.26 3.69 -1.32
C ILE A 35 2.67 3.12 -1.22
N VAL A 36 3.10 2.87 0.01
CA VAL A 36 4.31 2.11 0.34
C VAL A 36 3.90 0.79 0.95
N ASN A 37 4.30 -0.32 0.34
CA ASN A 37 4.06 -1.66 0.81
C ASN A 37 4.99 -1.98 1.99
N VAL A 38 4.43 -2.58 3.05
CA VAL A 38 5.15 -2.96 4.26
C VAL A 38 4.82 -4.42 4.60
N ASP A 39 4.97 -5.31 3.64
CA ASP A 39 4.80 -6.76 3.79
C ASP A 39 6.06 -7.49 3.30
N SER A 40 6.75 -8.17 4.22
CA SER A 40 8.01 -8.87 3.93
C SER A 40 7.85 -10.05 2.98
N SER A 41 6.65 -10.56 2.76
CA SER A 41 6.40 -11.65 1.82
C SER A 41 6.22 -11.13 0.39
N GLN A 42 5.66 -9.93 0.22
CA GLN A 42 5.34 -9.38 -1.10
C GLN A 42 6.55 -8.81 -1.87
N VAL A 43 7.72 -8.70 -1.23
CA VAL A 43 8.98 -8.25 -1.88
C VAL A 43 9.54 -9.28 -2.88
N TYR A 44 9.21 -10.57 -2.73
CA TYR A 44 9.85 -11.64 -3.49
C TYR A 44 9.25 -11.81 -4.89
N ARG A 45 10.06 -11.68 -5.94
CA ARG A 45 9.62 -11.88 -7.33
C ARG A 45 9.15 -13.32 -7.56
N GLY A 46 8.05 -13.48 -8.31
CA GLY A 46 7.49 -14.80 -8.65
C GLY A 46 6.64 -15.44 -7.53
N MET A 47 6.52 -14.80 -6.37
CA MET A 47 5.68 -15.28 -5.26
C MET A 47 4.32 -14.54 -5.20
N ASP A 48 3.66 -14.33 -6.33
CA ASP A 48 2.55 -13.37 -6.39
C ASP A 48 1.23 -13.92 -5.78
N ILE A 49 0.88 -15.17 -6.09
CA ILE A 49 -0.37 -15.80 -5.64
C ILE A 49 -0.36 -16.05 -4.12
N GLY A 50 0.70 -16.71 -3.62
CA GLY A 50 0.80 -17.12 -2.21
C GLY A 50 0.96 -15.96 -1.22
N THR A 51 1.38 -14.78 -1.71
CA THR A 51 1.57 -13.58 -0.88
C THR A 51 0.47 -12.54 -1.07
N ALA A 52 -0.57 -12.90 -1.85
CA ALA A 52 -1.70 -12.04 -2.15
C ALA A 52 -1.28 -10.65 -2.66
N LYS A 53 -0.31 -10.62 -3.59
CA LYS A 53 0.06 -9.35 -4.24
C LYS A 53 -1.11 -8.83 -5.08
N PRO A 54 -1.25 -7.49 -5.18
CA PRO A 54 -2.10 -6.91 -6.20
C PRO A 54 -1.67 -7.39 -7.58
N ASP A 55 -2.63 -7.57 -8.47
CA ASP A 55 -2.32 -7.98 -9.83
C ASP A 55 -1.62 -6.86 -10.62
N ARG A 56 -1.19 -7.18 -11.84
CA ARG A 56 -0.45 -6.24 -12.68
C ARG A 56 -1.29 -5.02 -13.08
N GLU A 57 -2.58 -5.19 -13.30
CA GLU A 57 -3.48 -4.11 -13.72
C GLU A 57 -3.70 -3.14 -12.55
N GLU A 58 -3.91 -3.69 -11.35
CA GLU A 58 -4.00 -2.94 -10.11
C GLU A 58 -2.71 -2.15 -9.81
N LEU A 59 -1.53 -2.75 -10.00
CA LEU A 59 -0.24 -2.07 -9.78
C LEU A 59 0.07 -0.99 -10.81
N VAL A 60 -0.42 -1.12 -12.05
CA VAL A 60 -0.31 -0.06 -13.06
C VAL A 60 -1.20 1.13 -12.70
N ARG A 61 -2.43 0.85 -12.24
CA ARG A 61 -3.39 1.90 -11.84
C ARG A 61 -2.99 2.57 -10.52
N VAL A 62 -2.53 1.78 -9.56
CA VAL A 62 -2.18 2.20 -8.21
C VAL A 62 -0.78 1.67 -7.90
N PRO A 63 0.28 2.43 -8.23
CA PRO A 63 1.64 1.98 -7.98
C PRO A 63 1.91 1.78 -6.49
N HIS A 64 2.21 0.54 -6.09
CA HIS A 64 2.67 0.22 -4.74
C HIS A 64 4.20 0.21 -4.76
N ARG A 65 4.83 1.19 -4.10
CA ARG A 65 6.28 1.21 -3.92
C ARG A 65 6.69 0.21 -2.85
N LEU A 66 7.88 -0.35 -2.97
CA LEU A 66 8.54 -1.22 -2.00
C LEU A 66 9.88 -0.58 -1.60
#